data_AF-A0A0H3ZJN5-F1
#
_entry.id   AF-A0A0H3ZJN5-F1
#
_cell.length_a   1.000
_cell.length_b   1.000
_cell.length_c   1.000
_cell.angle_alpha   90.00
_cell.angle_beta   90.00
_cell.angle_gamma   90.00
#
_symmetry.space_group_name_H-M   'P 1'
#
loop_
_entity.id
_entity.type
_entity.pdbx_description
1 polymer ?
#
loop_
_entity_poly.entity_id
_entity_poly.type
_entity_poly.pdbx_seq_one_letter_code
_entity_poly.pdbx_strand_id
1 'polypeptide(L)'
;MTNHTLRFFTVREFKDMLSHESEVLTGYTKTMDEKIKPVADVWLKSGKANLCTKGITFYPIDKHYINGKLNSYFGLGASPMPYEFIDIGAYLLHLELIICNADKNCYEYLLNWLAHMVQKPIEKPEVAIVLKAGQGTGKGTFVDPIGKIISAHFVHLTEQSQVVGRFNSLLENKVLIFADEFFAGSKKHTDQLKGMITEKTAKIERKGVDSIMVPSFSRLIMASNHENIVSIEKDERRYLYLEVSEERKQDHDYFEALRQVIDNPKFTGQLLQFLLERDISNFNPRRVPQIKSSW
;
A
#
# COMPACT_ATOMS: atom_id res chain seq x y z
N MET A 1 14.25 11.03 -7.30
CA MET A 1 12.90 10.65 -6.83
C MET A 1 12.04 11.90 -6.85
N THR A 2 11.15 12.05 -7.82
CA THR A 2 10.11 13.09 -7.78
C THR A 2 9.09 12.68 -6.73
N ASN A 3 8.99 13.42 -5.63
CA ASN A 3 7.94 13.23 -4.64
C ASN A 3 6.61 13.62 -5.28
N HIS A 4 5.87 12.63 -5.79
CA HIS A 4 4.52 12.83 -6.30
C HIS A 4 3.55 13.00 -5.13
N THR A 5 3.51 14.22 -4.56
CA THR A 5 2.50 14.60 -3.58
C THR A 5 1.30 15.22 -4.31
N LEU A 6 0.15 14.54 -4.32
CA LEU A 6 -1.10 15.20 -4.70
C LEU A 6 -1.53 16.09 -3.54
N ARG A 7 -1.64 17.39 -3.81
CA ARG A 7 -2.34 18.33 -2.95
C ARG A 7 -3.71 18.60 -3.55
N PHE A 8 -4.74 18.41 -2.74
CA PHE A 8 -6.09 18.75 -3.11
C PHE A 8 -6.38 20.17 -2.63
N PHE A 9 -6.91 20.98 -3.52
CA PHE A 9 -7.31 22.35 -3.22
C PHE A 9 -8.80 22.48 -3.52
N THR A 10 -9.52 23.11 -2.61
CA THR A 10 -10.80 23.73 -2.95
C THR A 10 -10.59 24.77 -4.04
N VAL A 11 -11.64 25.12 -4.78
CA VAL A 11 -11.57 26.18 -5.80
C VAL A 11 -11.06 27.48 -5.19
N ARG A 12 -11.41 27.76 -3.93
CA ARG A 12 -10.91 28.93 -3.19
C ARG A 12 -9.42 28.85 -2.95
N GLU A 13 -8.92 27.75 -2.38
CA GLU A 13 -7.48 27.57 -2.12
C GLU A 13 -6.65 27.61 -3.41
N PHE A 14 -7.17 27.07 -4.52
CA PHE A 14 -6.51 27.17 -5.82
C PHE A 14 -6.39 28.62 -6.31
N LYS A 15 -7.45 29.42 -6.13
CA LYS A 15 -7.42 30.86 -6.44
C LYS A 15 -6.46 31.61 -5.53
N ASP A 16 -6.51 31.34 -4.23
CA ASP A 16 -5.63 31.96 -3.24
C ASP A 16 -4.16 31.63 -3.54
N MET A 17 -3.86 30.39 -3.95
CA MET A 17 -2.52 29.95 -4.34
C MET A 17 -1.97 30.75 -5.52
N LEU A 18 -2.79 31.06 -6.53
CA LEU A 18 -2.36 31.81 -7.71
C LEU A 18 -2.64 33.32 -7.61
N SER A 19 -2.99 33.81 -6.42
CA SER A 19 -3.33 35.23 -6.22
C SER A 19 -2.14 36.18 -6.41
N HIS A 20 -0.91 35.66 -6.33
CA HIS A 20 0.33 36.41 -6.55
C HIS A 20 0.75 36.47 -8.02
N GLU A 21 0.11 35.66 -8.89
CA GLU A 21 0.41 35.65 -10.32
C GLU A 21 -0.19 36.88 -11.01
N SER A 22 0.50 37.38 -12.04
CA SER A 22 0.05 38.56 -12.79
C SER A 22 -1.26 38.29 -13.52
N GLU A 23 -2.21 39.23 -13.46
CA GLU A 23 -3.48 39.09 -14.15
C GLU A 23 -3.30 39.00 -15.67
N VAL A 24 -4.22 38.28 -16.32
CA VAL A 24 -4.17 38.01 -17.75
C VAL A 24 -5.18 38.90 -18.48
N LEU A 25 -4.73 39.56 -19.55
CA LEU A 25 -5.63 40.25 -20.47
C LEU A 25 -6.52 39.24 -21.20
N THR A 26 -7.84 39.40 -21.05
CA THR A 26 -8.86 38.49 -21.63
C THR A 26 -9.70 39.13 -22.73
N GLY A 27 -9.46 40.40 -23.06
CA GLY A 27 -10.13 41.14 -24.12
C GLY A 27 -10.34 42.61 -23.75
N TYR A 28 -11.29 43.26 -24.42
CA TYR A 28 -11.60 44.68 -24.23
C TYR A 28 -13.10 44.91 -23.94
N THR A 29 -13.43 46.03 -23.28
CA THR A 29 -14.81 46.52 -23.10
C THR A 29 -15.33 47.16 -24.39
N LYS A 30 -16.62 47.51 -24.43
CA LYS A 30 -17.20 48.26 -25.56
C LYS A 30 -16.58 49.67 -25.71
N THR A 31 -16.00 50.20 -24.63
CA THR A 31 -15.30 51.48 -24.55
C THR A 31 -13.79 51.36 -24.80
N MET A 32 -13.30 50.18 -25.24
CA MET A 32 -11.88 49.87 -25.48
C MET A 32 -10.98 49.79 -24.23
N ASP A 33 -11.55 49.68 -23.03
CA ASP A 33 -10.77 49.42 -21.83
C ASP A 33 -10.36 47.95 -21.73
N GLU A 34 -9.18 47.67 -21.18
CA GLU A 34 -8.68 46.32 -20.97
C GLU A 34 -9.54 45.53 -19.97
N LYS A 35 -9.84 44.27 -20.31
CA LYS A 35 -10.46 43.29 -19.39
C LYS A 35 -9.40 42.32 -18.91
N ILE A 36 -8.78 42.65 -17.79
CA ILE A 36 -7.87 41.75 -17.08
C ILE A 36 -8.65 40.84 -16.12
N LYS A 37 -8.15 39.62 -15.91
CA LYS A 37 -8.71 38.65 -14.97
C LYS A 37 -7.59 37.88 -14.27
N PRO A 38 -7.81 37.43 -13.02
CA PRO A 38 -6.88 36.53 -12.34
C PRO A 38 -6.60 35.26 -13.14
N VAL A 39 -5.34 34.81 -13.17
CA VAL A 39 -4.91 33.59 -13.88
C VAL A 39 -5.77 32.38 -13.51
N ALA A 40 -6.04 32.21 -12.21
CA ALA A 40 -6.86 31.11 -11.71
C ALA A 40 -8.26 31.08 -12.33
N ASP A 41 -8.89 32.24 -12.51
CA ASP A 41 -10.24 32.34 -13.08
C ASP A 41 -10.25 32.06 -14.58
N VAL A 42 -9.21 32.49 -15.28
CA VAL A 42 -9.02 32.17 -16.70
C VAL A 42 -8.79 30.67 -16.88
N TRP A 43 -7.93 30.08 -16.04
CA TRP A 43 -7.64 28.65 -16.09
C TRP A 43 -8.88 27.80 -15.77
N LEU A 44 -9.60 28.09 -14.68
CA LEU A 44 -10.82 27.36 -14.31
C LEU A 44 -11.94 27.40 -15.36
N LYS A 45 -11.94 28.40 -16.25
CA LYS A 45 -12.91 28.54 -17.34
C LYS A 45 -12.40 28.05 -18.69
N SER A 46 -11.12 27.69 -18.77
CA SER A 46 -10.50 27.23 -20.01
C SER A 46 -11.01 25.84 -20.37
N GLY A 47 -11.45 25.65 -21.62
CA GLY A 47 -11.76 24.32 -22.16
C GLY A 47 -10.54 23.39 -22.25
N LYS A 48 -9.32 23.91 -22.04
CA LYS A 48 -8.07 23.14 -21.96
C LYS A 48 -7.67 22.78 -20.53
N ALA A 49 -8.39 23.25 -19.51
CA ALA A 49 -8.07 22.93 -18.14
C ALA A 49 -8.45 21.48 -17.82
N ASN A 50 -7.52 20.75 -17.21
CA ASN A 50 -7.72 19.36 -16.77
C ASN A 50 -8.53 19.32 -15.46
N LEU A 51 -9.79 19.76 -15.53
CA LEU A 51 -10.70 19.79 -14.39
C LEU A 51 -11.34 18.43 -14.15
N CYS A 52 -11.17 17.90 -12.95
CA CYS A 52 -11.75 16.63 -12.55
C CYS A 52 -13.07 16.85 -11.79
N THR A 53 -14.08 17.37 -12.49
CA THR A 53 -15.35 17.81 -11.88
C THR A 53 -16.19 16.66 -11.32
N LYS A 54 -15.98 15.42 -11.77
CA LYS A 54 -16.68 14.23 -11.24
C LYS A 54 -16.04 13.67 -9.95
N GLY A 55 -14.94 14.27 -9.48
CA GLY A 55 -14.23 13.89 -8.27
C GLY A 55 -13.05 12.95 -8.52
N ILE A 56 -12.62 12.29 -7.46
CA ILE A 56 -11.45 11.41 -7.42
C ILE A 56 -11.90 9.97 -7.16
N THR A 57 -11.14 9.01 -7.66
CA THR A 57 -11.30 7.59 -7.38
C THR A 57 -9.92 6.94 -7.30
N PHE A 58 -9.87 5.69 -6.86
CA PHE A 58 -8.64 4.93 -6.75
C PHE A 58 -8.86 3.56 -7.36
N TYR A 59 -8.13 3.26 -8.43
CA TYR A 59 -7.97 1.92 -8.95
C TYR A 59 -6.49 1.77 -9.30
N PRO A 60 -5.81 0.71 -8.81
CA PRO A 60 -4.38 0.57 -8.99
C PRO A 60 -4.04 0.04 -10.39
N ILE A 61 -4.37 0.84 -11.41
CA ILE A 61 -4.13 0.60 -12.82
C ILE A 61 -3.62 1.88 -13.46
N ASP A 62 -2.81 1.75 -14.50
CA ASP A 62 -2.27 2.89 -15.25
C ASP A 62 -3.33 3.51 -16.18
N LYS A 63 -4.33 4.12 -15.57
CA LYS A 63 -5.37 4.92 -16.23
C LYS A 63 -5.56 6.21 -15.46
N HIS A 64 -5.31 7.35 -16.11
CA HIS A 64 -5.51 8.67 -15.52
C HIS A 64 -6.95 8.96 -15.11
N TYR A 65 -7.93 8.44 -15.87
CA TYR A 65 -9.36 8.71 -15.64
C TYR A 65 -10.18 7.43 -15.64
N ILE A 66 -11.13 7.34 -14.70
CA ILE A 66 -12.05 6.21 -14.57
C ILE A 66 -13.46 6.78 -14.38
N ASN A 67 -14.34 6.53 -15.36
CA ASN A 67 -15.69 7.10 -15.41
C ASN A 67 -15.73 8.64 -15.25
N GLY A 68 -14.68 9.30 -15.76
CA GLY A 68 -14.47 10.76 -15.69
C GLY A 68 -14.04 11.29 -14.32
N LYS A 69 -13.74 10.41 -13.35
CA LYS A 69 -13.06 10.76 -12.10
C LYS A 69 -11.55 10.65 -12.29
N LEU A 70 -10.78 11.51 -11.61
CA LEU A 70 -9.32 11.40 -11.55
C LEU A 70 -8.94 10.14 -10.79
N ASN A 71 -8.09 9.29 -11.37
CA ASN A 71 -7.52 8.17 -10.65
C ASN A 71 -6.34 8.67 -9.80
N SER A 72 -6.39 8.42 -8.49
CA SER A 72 -5.33 8.81 -7.53
C SER A 72 -4.22 7.77 -7.41
N TYR A 73 -4.15 6.79 -8.33
CA TYR A 73 -3.04 5.85 -8.41
C TYR A 73 -1.84 6.47 -9.14
N PHE A 74 -0.66 6.35 -8.53
CA PHE A 74 0.58 6.95 -9.04
C PHE A 74 1.56 5.94 -9.63
N GLY A 75 1.16 4.67 -9.75
CA GLY A 75 2.08 3.60 -10.11
C GLY A 75 2.89 3.09 -8.93
N LEU A 76 3.97 2.38 -9.25
CA LEU A 76 4.93 1.83 -8.30
C LEU A 76 6.06 2.84 -8.03
N GLY A 77 6.70 2.75 -6.87
CA GLY A 77 7.83 3.61 -6.48
C GLY A 77 9.15 3.32 -7.15
N ALA A 78 9.23 2.22 -7.90
CA ALA A 78 10.42 1.78 -8.61
C ALA A 78 10.06 1.34 -10.02
N SER A 79 11.02 1.49 -10.93
CA SER A 79 10.97 0.84 -12.23
C SER A 79 11.66 -0.53 -12.17
N PRO A 80 11.15 -1.54 -12.88
CA PRO A 80 11.82 -2.83 -12.97
C PRO A 80 13.26 -2.69 -13.47
N MET A 81 14.17 -3.48 -12.89
CA MET A 81 15.58 -3.50 -13.27
C MET A 81 16.08 -4.95 -13.40
N PRO A 82 16.92 -5.28 -14.40
CA PRO A 82 17.57 -6.59 -14.48
C PRO A 82 18.31 -6.94 -13.18
N TYR A 83 18.24 -8.21 -12.79
CA TYR A 83 18.86 -8.73 -11.57
C TYR A 83 19.57 -10.05 -11.85
N GLU A 84 20.57 -10.33 -11.03
CA GLU A 84 21.07 -11.68 -10.80
C GLU A 84 20.60 -12.17 -9.43
N PHE A 85 20.56 -13.49 -9.22
CA PHE A 85 20.13 -14.04 -7.93
C PHE A 85 20.99 -13.54 -6.76
N ILE A 86 22.27 -13.22 -6.97
CA ILE A 86 23.14 -12.69 -5.92
C ILE A 86 22.71 -11.30 -5.44
N ASP A 87 22.07 -10.50 -6.30
CA ASP A 87 21.63 -9.13 -5.97
C ASP A 87 20.49 -9.11 -4.95
N ILE A 88 19.61 -10.12 -5.01
CA ILE A 88 18.41 -10.23 -4.17
C ILE A 88 18.44 -11.44 -3.22
N GLY A 89 19.41 -12.32 -3.38
CA GLY A 89 19.46 -13.64 -2.75
C GLY A 89 19.50 -13.57 -1.23
N ALA A 90 20.25 -12.63 -0.65
CA ALA A 90 20.29 -12.44 0.79
C ALA A 90 18.90 -12.11 1.37
N TYR A 91 18.11 -11.29 0.67
CA TYR A 91 16.74 -10.99 1.05
C TYR A 91 15.81 -12.19 0.85
N LEU A 92 15.93 -12.92 -0.26
CA LEU A 92 15.15 -14.13 -0.50
C LEU A 92 15.41 -15.21 0.55
N LEU A 93 16.67 -15.39 0.98
CA LEU A 93 17.06 -16.28 2.07
C LEU A 93 16.52 -15.80 3.42
N HIS A 94 16.50 -14.49 3.66
CA HIS A 94 15.86 -13.94 4.86
C HIS A 94 14.36 -14.28 4.90
N LEU A 95 13.66 -14.17 3.76
CA LEU A 95 12.26 -14.57 3.68
C LEU A 95 12.06 -16.07 3.92
N GLU A 96 12.88 -16.92 3.30
CA GLU A 96 12.76 -18.37 3.45
C GLU A 96 13.09 -18.84 4.87
N LEU A 97 14.28 -18.49 5.36
CA LEU A 97 14.84 -19.05 6.59
C LEU A 97 14.30 -18.35 7.84
N ILE A 98 14.06 -17.04 7.77
CA ILE A 98 13.65 -16.26 8.95
C ILE A 98 12.15 -16.02 8.95
N ILE A 99 11.61 -15.39 7.91
CA ILE A 99 10.18 -15.01 7.88
C ILE A 99 9.27 -16.24 7.78
N CYS A 100 9.63 -17.21 6.96
CA CYS A 100 8.87 -18.46 6.79
C CYS A 100 9.43 -19.62 7.62
N ASN A 101 10.45 -19.40 8.45
CA ASN A 101 11.04 -20.41 9.33
C ASN A 101 11.37 -21.73 8.60
N ALA A 102 11.98 -21.61 7.41
CA ALA A 102 12.32 -22.70 6.50
C ALA A 102 11.13 -23.56 6.00
N ASP A 103 9.89 -23.12 6.19
CA ASP A 103 8.71 -23.75 5.57
C ASP A 103 8.61 -23.32 4.11
N LYS A 104 9.01 -24.24 3.21
CA LYS A 104 8.98 -24.04 1.77
C LYS A 104 7.60 -23.76 1.20
N ASN A 105 6.53 -24.36 1.76
CA ASN A 105 5.17 -24.11 1.25
C ASN A 105 4.73 -22.69 1.59
N CYS A 106 5.03 -22.24 2.81
CA CYS A 106 4.76 -20.88 3.25
C CYS A 106 5.60 -19.87 2.45
N TYR A 107 6.88 -20.17 2.19
CA TYR A 107 7.78 -19.33 1.40
C TYR A 107 7.29 -19.16 -0.05
N GLU A 108 6.99 -20.26 -0.75
CA GLU A 108 6.48 -20.21 -2.12
C GLU A 108 5.14 -19.47 -2.21
N TYR A 109 4.26 -19.70 -1.23
CA TYR A 109 3.00 -18.96 -1.14
C TYR A 109 3.23 -17.46 -0.88
N LEU A 110 4.13 -17.09 0.02
CA LEU A 110 4.48 -15.70 0.33
C LEU A 110 4.99 -14.98 -0.92
N LEU A 111 5.93 -15.58 -1.65
CA LEU A 111 6.44 -15.00 -2.89
C LEU A 111 5.35 -14.86 -3.96
N ASN A 112 4.48 -15.87 -4.12
CA ASN A 112 3.34 -15.79 -5.04
C ASN A 112 2.35 -14.69 -4.66
N TRP A 113 2.12 -14.50 -3.35
CA TRP A 113 1.24 -13.45 -2.83
C TRP A 113 1.83 -12.05 -3.08
N LEU A 114 3.15 -11.88 -2.90
CA LEU A 114 3.85 -10.63 -3.22
C LEU A 114 3.86 -10.35 -4.72
N ALA A 115 4.09 -11.36 -5.56
CA ALA A 115 4.02 -11.26 -7.00
C ALA A 115 2.60 -10.89 -7.48
N HIS A 116 1.57 -11.54 -6.92
CA HIS A 116 0.16 -11.21 -7.18
C HIS A 116 -0.16 -9.75 -6.87
N MET A 117 0.43 -9.18 -5.82
CA MET A 117 0.24 -7.77 -5.48
C MET A 117 0.71 -6.81 -6.55
N VAL A 118 1.87 -7.05 -7.17
CA VAL A 118 2.42 -6.15 -8.20
C VAL A 118 1.87 -6.47 -9.59
N GLN A 119 1.56 -7.73 -9.89
CA GLN A 119 1.04 -8.15 -11.20
C GLN A 119 -0.47 -7.95 -11.33
N LYS A 120 -1.24 -8.13 -10.24
CA LYS A 120 -2.71 -8.06 -10.21
C LYS A 120 -3.20 -7.16 -9.06
N PRO A 121 -2.78 -5.89 -8.99
CA PRO A 121 -3.09 -5.02 -7.86
C PRO A 121 -4.59 -4.72 -7.70
N ILE A 122 -5.40 -4.83 -8.75
CA ILE A 122 -6.86 -4.64 -8.73
C ILE A 122 -7.62 -5.81 -8.09
N GLU A 123 -6.99 -6.98 -7.99
CA GLU A 123 -7.57 -8.16 -7.36
C GLU A 123 -7.20 -8.17 -5.88
N LYS A 124 -8.18 -8.36 -4.99
CA LYS A 124 -7.88 -8.68 -3.58
C LYS A 124 -7.57 -10.16 -3.46
N PRO A 125 -6.48 -10.56 -2.78
CA PRO A 125 -6.20 -11.98 -2.53
C PRO A 125 -7.17 -12.59 -1.52
N GLU A 126 -7.89 -11.76 -0.76
CA GLU A 126 -8.78 -12.18 0.34
C GLU A 126 -8.07 -12.99 1.43
N VAL A 127 -6.74 -12.84 1.49
CA VAL A 127 -5.87 -13.42 2.51
C VAL A 127 -4.92 -12.34 3.01
N ALA A 128 -4.82 -12.21 4.32
CA ALA A 128 -3.81 -11.42 5.01
C ALA A 128 -2.64 -12.30 5.46
N ILE A 129 -1.46 -11.71 5.59
CA ILE A 129 -0.29 -12.36 6.18
C ILE A 129 -0.23 -11.96 7.66
N VAL A 130 0.00 -12.92 8.54
CA VAL A 130 0.16 -12.71 9.96
C VAL A 130 1.55 -13.18 10.38
N LEU A 131 2.38 -12.26 10.84
CA LEU A 131 3.70 -12.52 11.38
C LEU A 131 3.60 -12.62 12.90
N LYS A 132 3.73 -13.83 13.44
CA LYS A 132 3.95 -14.06 14.87
C LYS A 132 5.45 -13.98 15.11
N ALA A 133 5.90 -12.89 15.70
CA ALA A 133 7.31 -12.57 15.79
C ALA A 133 7.58 -11.68 16.98
N GLY A 134 8.66 -11.88 17.74
CA GLY A 134 9.11 -10.91 18.73
C GLY A 134 9.59 -9.58 18.11
N GLN A 135 9.91 -8.59 18.94
CA GLN A 135 10.70 -7.44 18.49
C GLN A 135 12.12 -7.87 18.09
N GLY A 136 12.70 -7.20 17.10
CA GLY A 136 14.08 -7.45 16.65
C GLY A 136 14.29 -8.72 15.81
N THR A 137 13.23 -9.29 15.22
CA THR A 137 13.25 -10.54 14.43
C THR A 137 13.34 -10.33 12.90
N GLY A 138 13.39 -9.08 12.43
CA GLY A 138 13.54 -8.76 11.00
C GLY A 138 12.24 -8.48 10.24
N LYS A 139 11.07 -8.42 10.90
CA LYS A 139 9.78 -8.09 10.24
C LYS A 139 9.80 -6.79 9.42
N GLY A 140 10.43 -5.72 9.91
CA GLY A 140 10.63 -4.48 9.13
C GLY A 140 11.54 -4.70 7.92
N THR A 141 12.61 -5.49 8.10
CA THR A 141 13.54 -5.85 7.03
C THR A 141 12.86 -6.56 5.85
N PHE A 142 11.85 -7.38 6.14
CA PHE A 142 10.96 -7.95 5.13
C PHE A 142 10.07 -6.89 4.47
N VAL A 143 9.32 -6.09 5.24
CA VAL A 143 8.27 -5.24 4.65
C VAL A 143 8.83 -4.01 3.92
N ASP A 144 9.97 -3.47 4.36
CA ASP A 144 10.48 -2.18 3.86
C ASP A 144 10.71 -2.14 2.35
N PRO A 145 11.37 -3.12 1.70
CA PRO A 145 11.56 -3.09 0.25
C PRO A 145 10.25 -3.17 -0.51
N ILE A 146 9.29 -3.96 0.00
CA ILE A 146 7.95 -4.06 -0.57
C ILE A 146 7.21 -2.73 -0.43
N GLY A 147 7.35 -2.06 0.71
CA GLY A 147 6.86 -0.70 0.93
C GLY A 147 7.46 0.30 -0.06
N LYS A 148 8.77 0.21 -0.35
CA LYS A 148 9.44 1.04 -1.37
C LYS A 148 8.87 0.78 -2.77
N ILE A 149 8.57 -0.47 -3.14
CA ILE A 149 7.91 -0.82 -4.42
C ILE A 149 6.51 -0.20 -4.51
N ILE A 150 5.70 -0.28 -3.45
CA ILE A 150 4.30 0.18 -3.45
C ILE A 150 4.17 1.69 -3.22
N SER A 151 5.17 2.32 -2.59
CA SER A 151 5.34 3.77 -2.44
C SER A 151 4.13 4.47 -1.80
N ALA A 152 3.56 5.47 -2.46
CA ALA A 152 2.43 6.28 -1.96
C ALA A 152 1.18 5.45 -1.58
N HIS A 153 1.10 4.20 -2.04
CA HIS A 153 0.01 3.27 -1.77
C HIS A 153 0.33 2.26 -0.66
N PHE A 154 1.45 2.43 0.04
CA PHE A 154 1.85 1.70 1.22
C PHE A 154 1.62 2.55 2.48
N VAL A 155 1.26 1.91 3.59
CA VAL A 155 1.27 2.53 4.90
C VAL A 155 1.71 1.53 5.97
N HIS A 156 2.61 1.98 6.85
CA HIS A 156 2.99 1.26 8.06
C HIS A 156 2.30 1.93 9.25
N LEU A 157 1.53 1.15 9.99
CA LEU A 157 0.74 1.56 11.14
C LEU A 157 1.22 0.78 12.36
N THR A 158 1.54 1.48 13.44
CA THR A 158 2.02 0.90 14.70
C THR A 158 0.96 0.98 15.81
N GLU A 159 -0.16 1.67 15.56
CA GLU A 159 -1.25 1.80 16.52
C GLU A 159 -2.49 1.05 16.03
N GLN A 160 -3.04 0.19 16.89
CA GLN A 160 -4.28 -0.56 16.60
C GLN A 160 -5.44 0.37 16.21
N SER A 161 -5.55 1.55 16.83
CA SER A 161 -6.59 2.54 16.59
C SER A 161 -6.60 3.06 15.14
N GLN A 162 -5.46 3.05 14.45
CA GLN A 162 -5.34 3.50 13.06
C GLN A 162 -5.89 2.46 12.07
N VAL A 163 -5.96 1.19 12.48
CA VAL A 163 -6.43 0.07 11.65
C VAL A 163 -7.92 -0.20 11.86
N VAL A 164 -8.37 -0.29 13.13
CA VAL A 164 -9.75 -0.67 13.48
C VAL A 164 -10.56 0.44 14.17
N GLY A 165 -9.97 1.61 14.34
CA GLY A 165 -10.66 2.77 14.91
C GLY A 165 -11.68 3.39 13.96
N ARG A 166 -12.42 4.37 14.48
CA ARG A 166 -13.48 5.07 13.75
C ARG A 166 -12.92 5.90 12.60
N PHE A 167 -11.86 6.68 12.86
CA PHE A 167 -11.23 7.52 11.85
C PHE A 167 -10.12 6.74 11.15
N ASN A 168 -10.31 6.45 9.87
CA ASN A 168 -9.50 5.48 9.13
C ASN A 168 -9.01 6.00 7.77
N SER A 169 -8.88 7.32 7.65
CA SER A 169 -8.44 7.97 6.41
C SER A 169 -7.05 7.53 5.93
N LEU A 170 -6.20 7.04 6.84
CA LEU A 170 -4.88 6.48 6.48
C LEU A 170 -4.98 5.22 5.61
N LEU A 171 -6.09 4.49 5.69
CA LEU A 171 -6.34 3.26 4.94
C LEU A 171 -6.84 3.51 3.52
N GLU A 172 -7.24 4.76 3.22
CA GLU A 172 -7.73 5.13 1.91
C GLU A 172 -6.62 5.08 0.85
N ASN A 173 -6.97 4.63 -0.35
CA ASN A 173 -6.09 4.59 -1.53
C ASN A 173 -4.79 3.79 -1.31
N LYS A 174 -4.87 2.68 -0.55
CA LYS A 174 -3.74 1.78 -0.27
C LYS A 174 -3.86 0.47 -1.05
N VAL A 175 -2.70 -0.01 -1.51
CA VAL A 175 -2.50 -1.37 -2.04
C VAL A 175 -1.97 -2.30 -0.94
N LEU A 176 -1.12 -1.78 -0.05
CA LEU A 176 -0.56 -2.55 1.07
C LEU A 176 -0.65 -1.76 2.37
N ILE A 177 -1.15 -2.42 3.41
CA ILE A 177 -1.17 -1.93 4.78
C ILE A 177 -0.32 -2.90 5.61
N PHE A 178 0.66 -2.38 6.32
CA PHE A 178 1.39 -3.12 7.34
C PHE A 178 0.98 -2.62 8.72
N ALA A 179 0.29 -3.48 9.48
CA ALA A 179 -0.11 -3.22 10.85
C ALA A 179 0.87 -3.92 11.80
N ASP A 180 1.85 -3.17 12.29
CA ASP A 180 2.83 -3.65 13.25
C ASP A 180 2.31 -3.50 14.69
N GLU A 181 2.79 -4.36 15.58
CA GLU A 181 2.35 -4.46 16.98
C GLU A 181 0.81 -4.58 17.15
N PHE A 182 0.17 -5.22 16.18
CA PHE A 182 -1.29 -5.27 16.11
C PHE A 182 -1.88 -6.35 17.04
N PHE A 183 -3.02 -6.08 17.67
CA PHE A 183 -3.75 -7.06 18.48
C PHE A 183 -5.25 -6.90 18.27
N ALA A 184 -5.98 -7.92 17.83
CA ALA A 184 -7.44 -7.86 17.71
C ALA A 184 -8.10 -8.24 19.05
N GLY A 185 -8.02 -7.37 20.06
CA GLY A 185 -8.51 -7.66 21.41
C GLY A 185 -10.03 -7.76 21.61
N SER A 186 -10.84 -7.62 20.55
CA SER A 186 -12.31 -7.74 20.64
C SER A 186 -12.91 -8.39 19.41
N LYS A 187 -14.06 -9.08 19.58
CA LYS A 187 -14.81 -9.67 18.45
C LYS A 187 -15.15 -8.65 17.37
N LYS A 188 -15.49 -7.42 17.77
CA LYS A 188 -15.75 -6.30 16.85
C LYS A 188 -14.54 -5.99 15.97
N HIS A 189 -13.35 -5.90 16.57
CA HIS A 189 -12.11 -5.64 15.82
C HIS A 189 -11.78 -6.79 14.89
N THR A 190 -11.98 -8.04 15.33
CA THR A 190 -11.86 -9.22 14.49
C THR A 190 -12.78 -9.11 13.27
N ASP A 191 -14.08 -8.87 13.46
CA ASP A 191 -15.05 -8.76 12.35
C ASP A 191 -14.71 -7.61 11.38
N GLN A 192 -14.23 -6.48 11.89
CA GLN A 192 -13.74 -5.37 11.05
C GLN A 192 -12.54 -5.79 10.18
N LEU A 193 -11.60 -6.56 10.73
CA LEU A 193 -10.47 -7.09 9.97
C LEU A 193 -10.93 -8.09 8.90
N LYS A 194 -11.86 -8.99 9.24
CA LYS A 194 -12.44 -9.94 8.28
C LYS A 194 -13.00 -9.17 7.07
N GLY A 195 -13.77 -8.12 7.34
CA GLY A 195 -14.29 -7.22 6.31
C GLY A 195 -13.19 -6.52 5.51
N MET A 196 -12.16 -5.98 6.16
CA MET A 196 -11.05 -5.31 5.45
C MET A 196 -10.34 -6.25 4.44
N ILE A 197 -10.25 -7.54 4.77
CA ILE A 197 -9.58 -8.55 3.95
C ILE A 197 -10.43 -8.92 2.72
N THR A 198 -11.75 -9.05 2.88
CA THR A 198 -12.62 -9.58 1.82
C THR A 198 -13.42 -8.54 1.05
N GLU A 199 -13.84 -7.46 1.71
CA GLU A 199 -14.75 -6.49 1.10
C GLU A 199 -14.08 -5.70 -0.02
N LYS A 200 -14.81 -5.53 -1.12
CA LYS A 200 -14.36 -4.75 -2.29
C LYS A 200 -14.59 -3.25 -2.13
N THR A 201 -15.27 -2.84 -1.07
CA THR A 201 -15.52 -1.45 -0.73
C THR A 201 -15.26 -1.22 0.75
N ALA A 202 -14.68 -0.07 1.09
CA ALA A 202 -14.44 0.34 2.46
C ALA A 202 -15.20 1.64 2.77
N LYS A 203 -15.71 1.74 3.98
CA LYS A 203 -16.20 3.01 4.54
C LYS A 203 -15.01 3.80 5.06
N ILE A 204 -14.78 4.98 4.49
CA ILE A 204 -13.76 5.91 4.97
C ILE A 204 -14.44 7.02 5.75
N GLU A 205 -14.03 7.19 7.01
CA GLU A 205 -14.52 8.22 7.91
C GLU A 205 -13.37 9.14 8.32
N ARG A 206 -13.50 10.42 7.96
CA ARG A 206 -12.54 11.49 8.28
C ARG A 206 -13.07 12.31 9.44
N LYS A 207 -12.18 12.90 10.22
CA LYS A 207 -12.59 13.77 11.33
C LYS A 207 -13.28 15.02 10.79
N GLY A 208 -14.52 15.26 11.20
CA GLY A 208 -15.30 16.46 10.82
C GLY A 208 -15.82 16.47 9.38
N VAL A 209 -15.84 15.32 8.69
CA VAL A 209 -16.37 15.19 7.32
C VAL A 209 -17.24 13.94 7.24
N ASP A 210 -18.28 13.99 6.41
CA ASP A 210 -19.15 12.85 6.17
C ASP A 210 -18.38 11.64 5.64
N SER A 211 -18.78 10.46 6.11
CA SER A 211 -18.18 9.21 5.67
C SER A 211 -18.54 8.89 4.22
N ILE A 212 -17.60 8.34 3.47
CA ILE A 212 -17.79 7.95 2.07
C ILE A 212 -17.48 6.47 1.87
N MET A 213 -18.11 5.86 0.86
CA MET A 213 -17.78 4.51 0.41
C MET A 213 -16.80 4.60 -0.76
N VAL A 214 -15.68 3.88 -0.66
CA VAL A 214 -14.64 3.84 -1.70
C VAL A 214 -14.30 2.40 -2.07
N PRO A 215 -13.83 2.13 -3.30
CA PRO A 215 -13.22 0.84 -3.64
C PRO A 215 -12.05 0.50 -2.72
N SER A 216 -11.92 -0.78 -2.35
CA SER A 216 -10.80 -1.30 -1.56
C SER A 216 -10.02 -2.31 -2.39
N PHE A 217 -8.71 -2.12 -2.46
CA PHE A 217 -7.75 -3.03 -3.09
C PHE A 217 -6.62 -3.40 -2.14
N SER A 218 -6.75 -3.00 -0.87
CA SER A 218 -5.70 -3.16 0.11
C SER A 218 -5.50 -4.63 0.48
N ARG A 219 -4.22 -4.96 0.62
CA ARG A 219 -3.70 -6.17 1.25
C ARG A 219 -3.20 -5.82 2.65
N LEU A 220 -3.23 -6.80 3.54
CA LEU A 220 -2.87 -6.60 4.93
C LEU A 220 -1.77 -7.57 5.34
N ILE A 221 -0.69 -7.02 5.89
CA ILE A 221 0.31 -7.75 6.67
C ILE A 221 0.12 -7.27 8.12
N MET A 222 -0.02 -8.20 9.06
CA MET A 222 -0.11 -7.90 10.48
C MET A 222 1.08 -8.54 11.18
N ALA A 223 1.76 -7.81 12.05
CA ALA A 223 2.80 -8.38 12.92
C ALA A 223 2.41 -8.19 14.38
N SER A 224 2.69 -9.18 15.21
CA SER A 224 2.45 -9.10 16.64
C SER A 224 3.24 -10.13 17.42
N ASN A 225 3.53 -9.77 18.67
CA ASN A 225 4.21 -10.63 19.63
C ASN A 225 3.21 -11.44 20.48
N HIS A 226 1.91 -11.18 20.37
CA HIS A 226 0.88 -11.84 21.18
C HIS A 226 0.47 -13.18 20.57
N GLU A 227 0.26 -14.20 21.40
CA GLU A 227 -0.19 -15.52 20.92
C GLU A 227 -1.57 -15.49 20.24
N ASN A 228 -2.42 -14.51 20.59
CA ASN A 228 -3.80 -14.39 20.12
C ASN A 228 -4.02 -13.11 19.28
N ILE A 229 -3.27 -12.95 18.18
CA ILE A 229 -3.37 -11.78 17.28
C ILE A 229 -4.78 -11.61 16.72
N VAL A 230 -5.38 -12.73 16.31
CA VAL A 230 -6.76 -12.86 15.82
C VAL A 230 -7.30 -14.16 16.40
N SER A 231 -8.51 -14.17 16.95
CA SER A 231 -9.15 -15.42 17.40
C SER A 231 -9.37 -16.34 16.19
N ILE A 232 -8.54 -17.38 16.09
CA ILE A 232 -8.54 -18.32 14.97
C ILE A 232 -9.67 -19.33 15.21
N GLU A 233 -10.71 -19.26 14.41
CA GLU A 233 -11.62 -20.39 14.25
C GLU A 233 -10.91 -21.47 13.42
N LYS A 234 -11.15 -22.76 13.71
CA LYS A 234 -10.43 -23.91 13.11
C LYS A 234 -10.40 -23.97 11.57
N ASP A 235 -11.20 -23.17 10.88
CA ASP A 235 -11.35 -23.16 9.41
C ASP A 235 -11.02 -21.79 8.77
N GLU A 236 -10.18 -21.00 9.44
CA GLU A 236 -9.92 -19.64 9.01
C GLU A 236 -8.96 -19.54 7.80
N ARG A 237 -9.54 -19.55 6.60
CA ARG A 237 -8.82 -19.45 5.31
C ARG A 237 -8.31 -18.05 4.93
N ARG A 238 -8.59 -17.02 5.75
CA ARG A 238 -8.26 -15.61 5.43
C ARG A 238 -6.88 -15.18 5.92
N TYR A 239 -6.11 -16.08 6.54
CA TYR A 239 -4.79 -15.74 7.08
C TYR A 239 -3.75 -16.79 6.71
N LEU A 240 -2.61 -16.34 6.18
CA LEU A 240 -1.36 -17.08 6.21
C LEU A 240 -0.64 -16.74 7.51
N TYR A 241 -0.50 -17.70 8.42
CA TYR A 241 0.26 -17.53 9.65
C TYR A 241 1.73 -17.89 9.43
N LEU A 242 2.63 -16.98 9.78
CA LEU A 242 4.07 -17.19 9.70
C LEU A 242 4.65 -17.00 11.10
N GLU A 243 5.16 -18.08 11.67
CA GLU A 243 5.96 -18.01 12.89
C GLU A 243 7.38 -17.64 12.50
N VAL A 244 7.75 -16.38 12.72
CA VAL A 244 9.06 -15.86 12.33
C VAL A 244 10.13 -16.46 13.23
N SER A 245 11.18 -17.02 12.64
CA SER A 245 12.30 -17.61 13.37
C SER A 245 12.99 -16.57 14.26
N GLU A 246 13.30 -16.97 15.49
CA GLU A 246 14.10 -16.16 16.41
C GLU A 246 15.62 -16.40 16.24
N GLU A 247 16.06 -17.22 15.28
CA GLU A 247 17.48 -17.58 15.09
C GLU A 247 18.41 -16.36 14.93
N ARG A 248 17.91 -15.30 14.27
CA ARG A 248 18.64 -14.03 14.05
C ARG A 248 18.14 -12.88 14.90
N LYS A 249 17.42 -13.16 15.98
CA LYS A 249 16.86 -12.12 16.84
C LYS A 249 17.98 -11.27 17.45
N GLN A 250 17.90 -9.96 17.23
CA GLN A 250 18.92 -8.99 17.68
C GLN A 250 20.34 -9.26 17.15
N ASP A 251 20.49 -10.05 16.08
CA ASP A 251 21.77 -10.28 15.40
C ASP A 251 22.12 -9.05 14.55
N HIS A 252 22.81 -8.08 15.16
CA HIS A 252 23.15 -6.80 14.54
C HIS A 252 24.00 -6.97 13.28
N ASP A 253 25.00 -7.85 13.31
CA ASP A 253 25.90 -8.06 12.17
C ASP A 253 25.15 -8.65 10.96
N TYR A 254 24.26 -9.62 11.20
CA TYR A 254 23.40 -10.18 10.16
C TYR A 254 22.49 -9.11 9.54
N PHE A 255 21.82 -8.30 10.36
CA PHE A 255 20.90 -7.28 9.87
C PHE A 255 21.62 -6.12 9.18
N GLU A 256 22.81 -5.75 9.64
CA GLU A 256 23.65 -4.75 8.98
C GLU A 256 24.07 -5.22 7.58
N ALA A 257 24.58 -6.46 7.46
CA ALA A 257 24.93 -7.04 6.16
C ALA A 257 23.72 -7.12 5.22
N LEU A 258 22.55 -7.52 5.74
CA LEU A 258 21.31 -7.58 4.96
C LEU A 258 20.83 -6.18 4.53
N ARG A 259 21.02 -5.15 5.37
CA ARG A 259 20.71 -3.76 5.01
C ARG A 259 21.61 -3.20 3.94
N GLN A 260 22.90 -3.54 3.93
CA GLN A 260 23.81 -3.14 2.86
C GLN A 260 23.30 -3.62 1.48
N VAL A 261 22.71 -4.81 1.41
CA VAL A 261 22.08 -5.33 0.19
C VAL A 261 20.79 -4.56 -0.12
N ILE A 262 19.89 -4.43 0.85
CA ILE A 262 18.55 -3.84 0.65
C ILE A 262 18.58 -2.34 0.33
N ASP A 263 19.54 -1.61 0.90
CA ASP A 263 19.67 -0.16 0.72
C ASP A 263 20.47 0.21 -0.52
N ASN A 264 20.97 -0.77 -1.27
CA ASN A 264 21.46 -0.55 -2.62
C ASN A 264 20.35 0.10 -3.47
N PRO A 265 20.60 1.24 -4.13
CA PRO A 265 19.59 1.94 -4.93
C PRO A 265 18.93 1.09 -6.05
N LYS A 266 19.61 0.04 -6.51
CA LYS A 266 19.09 -0.89 -7.54
C LYS A 266 18.16 -1.96 -6.97
N PHE A 267 18.32 -2.30 -5.69
CA PHE A 267 17.68 -3.46 -5.07
C PHE A 267 16.16 -3.46 -5.24
N THR A 268 15.49 -2.33 -5.00
CA THR A 268 14.02 -2.22 -5.12
C THR A 268 13.54 -2.52 -6.54
N GLY A 269 14.26 -2.05 -7.57
CA GLY A 269 13.92 -2.30 -8.98
C GLY A 269 14.20 -3.76 -9.39
N GLN A 270 15.27 -4.34 -8.84
CA GLN A 270 15.65 -5.74 -9.05
C GLN A 270 14.64 -6.71 -8.42
N LEU A 271 14.26 -6.47 -7.16
CA LEU A 271 13.21 -7.21 -6.48
C LEU A 271 11.87 -7.08 -7.20
N LEU A 272 11.54 -5.87 -7.71
CA LEU A 272 10.34 -5.68 -8.51
C LEU A 272 10.37 -6.51 -9.80
N GLN A 273 11.48 -6.53 -10.53
CA GLN A 273 11.61 -7.36 -11.74
C GLN A 273 11.41 -8.84 -11.41
N PHE A 274 12.05 -9.35 -10.36
CA PHE A 274 11.86 -10.72 -9.87
C PHE A 274 10.38 -11.05 -9.60
N LEU A 275 9.66 -10.15 -8.91
CA LEU A 275 8.24 -10.34 -8.61
C LEU A 275 7.34 -10.26 -9.86
N LEU A 276 7.70 -9.45 -10.86
CA LEU A 276 6.97 -9.34 -12.12
C LEU A 276 7.17 -10.54 -13.04
N GLU A 277 8.36 -11.15 -13.03
CA GLU A 277 8.70 -12.33 -13.84
C GLU A 277 8.18 -13.64 -13.25
N ARG A 278 7.89 -13.67 -11.95
CA ARG A 278 7.43 -14.88 -11.26
C ARG A 278 6.11 -15.39 -11.85
N ASP A 279 6.11 -16.64 -12.30
CA ASP A 279 4.89 -17.29 -12.80
C ASP A 279 3.91 -17.59 -11.67
N ILE A 280 2.77 -16.88 -11.71
CA ILE A 280 1.64 -17.06 -10.80
C ILE A 280 0.36 -17.47 -11.53
N SER A 281 0.47 -18.02 -12.75
CA SER A 281 -0.67 -18.42 -13.57
C SER A 281 -1.60 -19.41 -12.86
N ASN A 282 -1.01 -20.35 -12.11
CA ASN A 282 -1.73 -21.37 -11.32
C ASN A 282 -1.90 -20.98 -9.84
N PHE A 283 -1.48 -19.78 -9.44
CA PHE A 283 -1.58 -19.36 -8.06
C PHE A 283 -3.03 -19.00 -7.70
N ASN A 284 -3.56 -19.67 -6.68
CA ASN A 284 -4.83 -19.32 -6.06
C ASN A 284 -4.56 -18.73 -4.67
N PRO A 285 -4.72 -17.40 -4.49
CA PRO A 285 -4.48 -16.76 -3.20
C PRO A 285 -5.35 -17.31 -2.06
N ARG A 286 -6.51 -17.94 -2.33
CA ARG A 286 -7.35 -18.50 -1.27
C ARG A 286 -6.93 -19.90 -0.82
N ARG A 287 -5.93 -20.52 -1.48
CA ARG A 287 -5.36 -21.82 -1.09
C ARG A 287 -4.16 -21.61 -0.17
N VAL A 288 -4.44 -21.16 1.04
CA VAL A 288 -3.42 -20.97 2.07
C VAL A 288 -2.84 -22.34 2.48
N PRO A 289 -1.51 -22.49 2.56
CA PRO A 289 -0.88 -23.68 3.14
C PRO A 289 -1.40 -23.94 4.55
N GLN A 290 -1.75 -25.18 4.85
CA GLN A 290 -2.02 -25.58 6.22
C GLN A 290 -0.70 -25.68 6.97
N ILE A 291 -0.49 -24.76 7.90
CA ILE A 291 0.64 -24.88 8.82
C ILE A 291 0.24 -25.94 9.84
N LYS A 292 1.13 -26.89 10.12
CA LYS A 292 1.01 -27.76 11.29
C LYS A 292 1.28 -26.92 12.53
N SER A 293 0.34 -26.07 12.89
CA SER A 293 0.41 -25.33 14.12
C SER A 293 0.16 -26.30 15.27
N SER A 294 1.19 -26.55 16.06
CA SER A 294 1.08 -27.07 17.42
C SER A 294 0.42 -26.00 18.28
N TRP A 295 -0.92 -25.94 18.26
CA TRP A 295 -1.74 -25.24 19.24
C TRP A 295 -2.17 -26.24 20.32
#